data_AF-A0A1C5ITP6-F1
#
_entry.id   AF-A0A1C5ITP6-F1
#
_cell.length_a   1.000
_cell.length_b   1.000
_cell.length_c   1.000
_cell.angle_alpha   90.00
_cell.angle_beta   90.00
_cell.angle_gamma   90.00
#
_symmetry.space_group_name_H-M   'P 1'
#
loop_
_entity.id
_entity.type
_entity.pdbx_description
1 polymer ?
#
loop_
_entity_poly.entity_id
_entity_poly.type
_entity_poly.pdbx_seq_one_letter_code
_entity_poly.pdbx_strand_id
1 'polypeptide(L)'
;MNDNGHPLDRRRLLAGAAAASAVTLTGLAVTTTGAAAAAPTRTAQPLVARDRIATAALRAPDGAARAVGIQADFHARLTAWLAFWSANSPRAWSSPAHVVARVDPAGDALVLHAIRYRRDDELHAGFAAARRDATHLATLASLHHHFPSVRARPDGTVRVGDGPAGFTGAPDQVAFAVAACRELWGDPAATAGRWPESAGRVLARAGQPTDAASHLGWAAFTRISLRRGLGTESYE
;
A
#
# COMPACT_ATOMS: atom_id res chain seq x y z
N MET A 1 -44.82 2.05 -4.08
CA MET A 1 -44.41 2.27 -2.69
C MET A 1 -43.76 0.98 -2.21
N ASN A 2 -42.47 1.08 -1.85
CA ASN A 2 -41.62 0.08 -1.19
C ASN A 2 -41.12 -1.11 -2.01
N ASP A 3 -39.98 -0.92 -2.69
CA ASP A 3 -38.99 -2.00 -2.87
C ASP A 3 -37.81 -1.73 -1.92
N ASN A 4 -37.80 -2.49 -0.82
CA ASN A 4 -36.69 -2.52 0.14
C ASN A 4 -35.50 -3.25 -0.50
N GLY A 5 -34.63 -2.48 -1.17
CA GLY A 5 -33.32 -2.96 -1.58
C GLY A 5 -32.46 -3.25 -0.34
N HIS A 6 -32.30 -4.52 0.01
CA HIS A 6 -31.32 -4.96 0.99
C HIS A 6 -29.92 -4.43 0.62
N PRO A 7 -29.24 -3.64 1.47
CA PRO A 7 -27.86 -3.29 1.23
C PRO A 7 -27.02 -4.56 1.40
N LEU A 8 -26.54 -5.11 0.28
CA LEU A 8 -25.63 -6.25 0.29
C LEU A 8 -24.37 -5.88 1.07
N ASP A 9 -24.27 -6.47 2.25
CA ASP A 9 -23.22 -6.28 3.23
C ASP A 9 -21.88 -6.76 2.64
N ARG A 10 -20.99 -5.82 2.30
CA ARG A 10 -19.68 -6.06 1.68
C ARG A 10 -18.76 -6.97 2.53
N ARG A 11 -19.11 -7.21 3.79
CA ARG A 11 -18.32 -8.03 4.72
C ARG A 11 -18.33 -9.54 4.44
N ARG A 12 -19.30 -10.06 3.66
CA ARG A 12 -19.42 -11.52 3.43
C ARG A 12 -18.67 -12.06 2.22
N LEU A 13 -18.06 -11.22 1.38
CA LEU A 13 -17.35 -11.66 0.17
C LEU A 13 -15.84 -11.90 0.35
N LEU A 14 -15.31 -11.84 1.58
CA LEU A 14 -13.87 -12.01 1.85
C LEU A 14 -13.58 -13.12 2.87
N ALA A 15 -14.27 -14.26 2.74
CA ALA A 15 -13.86 -15.51 3.37
C ALA A 15 -13.09 -16.34 2.35
N GLY A 16 -11.76 -16.25 2.34
CA GLY A 16 -10.92 -17.19 1.59
C GLY A 16 -9.65 -16.59 1.01
N ALA A 17 -8.63 -16.41 1.85
CA ALA A 17 -7.21 -16.60 1.51
C ALA A 17 -6.34 -16.32 2.75
N ALA A 18 -6.45 -17.19 3.77
CA ALA A 18 -5.41 -17.31 4.77
C ALA A 18 -4.42 -18.38 4.28
N ALA A 19 -3.34 -17.97 3.63
CA ALA A 19 -2.22 -18.87 3.36
C ALA A 19 -1.32 -18.87 4.60
N ALA A 20 -1.42 -19.95 5.37
CA ALA A 20 -0.60 -20.21 6.54
C ALA A 20 0.55 -21.16 6.19
N SER A 21 1.75 -20.78 6.67
CA SER A 21 2.87 -21.63 7.09
C SER A 21 3.74 -22.27 5.98
N ALA A 22 5.03 -22.58 6.19
CA ALA A 22 5.86 -22.63 7.40
C ALA A 22 7.34 -22.36 7.02
N VAL A 23 8.11 -21.73 7.90
CA VAL A 23 9.58 -21.78 7.84
C VAL A 23 10.05 -22.66 8.99
N THR A 24 10.64 -23.80 8.64
CA THR A 24 11.38 -24.67 9.57
C THR A 24 12.64 -23.94 10.05
N LEU A 25 12.67 -23.59 11.33
CA LEU A 25 13.88 -23.17 12.03
C LEU A 25 14.64 -24.42 12.47
N THR A 26 15.76 -24.69 11.81
CA THR A 26 16.85 -25.49 12.40
C THR A 26 18.02 -24.54 12.65
N GLY A 27 18.29 -24.30 13.93
CA GLY A 27 19.36 -23.40 14.38
C GLY A 27 20.75 -24.00 14.22
N LEU A 28 21.75 -23.11 14.22
CA LEU A 28 23.00 -23.21 14.97
C LEU A 28 23.82 -21.93 14.73
N ALA A 29 24.65 -21.61 15.72
CA ALA A 29 25.17 -20.29 16.00
C ALA A 29 26.57 -20.01 15.43
N VAL A 30 26.94 -18.71 15.49
CA VAL A 30 28.27 -18.11 15.67
C VAL A 30 29.05 -17.57 14.46
N THR A 31 29.54 -16.33 14.70
CA THR A 31 30.66 -15.56 14.13
C THR A 31 30.50 -14.72 12.86
N THR A 32 30.81 -13.45 13.05
CA THR A 32 30.91 -12.36 12.08
C THR A 32 32.19 -12.44 11.25
N THR A 33 32.05 -12.43 9.93
CA THR A 33 33.06 -11.87 9.02
C THR A 33 32.32 -11.28 7.83
N GLY A 34 32.59 -10.01 7.52
CA GLY A 34 31.93 -9.29 6.43
C GLY A 34 32.27 -9.89 5.08
N ALA A 35 31.34 -10.65 4.53
CA ALA A 35 31.21 -10.87 3.10
C ALA A 35 29.91 -10.18 2.68
N ALA A 36 29.99 -9.25 1.73
CA ALA A 36 28.80 -8.72 1.08
C ALA A 36 28.06 -9.90 0.45
N ALA A 37 27.02 -10.38 1.12
CA ALA A 37 26.16 -11.42 0.58
C ALA A 37 25.61 -10.87 -0.73
N ALA A 38 26.05 -11.45 -1.85
CA ALA A 38 25.42 -11.22 -3.13
C ALA A 38 23.92 -11.48 -2.93
N ALA A 39 23.10 -10.45 -3.14
CA ALA A 39 21.66 -10.59 -3.03
C ALA A 39 21.26 -11.78 -3.90
N PRO A 40 20.44 -12.72 -3.40
CA PRO A 40 20.02 -13.87 -4.20
C PRO A 40 19.46 -13.35 -5.51
N THR A 41 20.07 -13.76 -6.62
CA THR A 41 19.64 -13.40 -7.96
C THR A 41 18.23 -13.95 -8.12
N ARG A 42 17.21 -13.10 -7.93
CA ARG A 42 15.81 -13.50 -8.07
C ARG A 42 15.66 -14.04 -9.48
N THR A 43 15.32 -15.32 -9.61
CA THR A 43 15.08 -15.96 -10.89
C THR A 43 14.06 -15.13 -11.66
N ALA A 44 14.36 -14.79 -12.91
CA ALA A 44 13.46 -13.99 -13.73
C ALA A 44 12.11 -14.69 -13.81
N GLN A 45 11.09 -14.12 -13.18
CA GLN A 45 9.76 -14.71 -13.16
C GLN A 45 9.06 -14.50 -14.50
N PRO A 46 8.24 -15.46 -14.95
CA PRO A 46 7.51 -15.32 -16.20
C PRO A 46 6.57 -14.12 -16.13
N LEU A 47 6.56 -13.33 -17.22
CA LEU A 47 5.63 -12.22 -17.39
C LEU A 47 4.28 -12.76 -17.87
N VAL A 48 3.22 -12.39 -17.16
CA VAL A 48 1.85 -12.70 -17.55
C VAL A 48 1.19 -11.42 -18.05
N ALA A 49 0.53 -11.49 -19.21
CA ALA A 49 -0.21 -10.34 -19.75
C ALA A 49 -1.42 -10.04 -18.84
N ARG A 50 -1.50 -8.79 -18.35
CA ARG A 50 -2.56 -8.31 -17.46
C ARG A 50 -3.12 -6.98 -17.96
N ASP A 51 -4.44 -6.87 -18.00
CA ASP A 51 -5.18 -5.65 -18.30
C ASP A 51 -5.89 -5.08 -17.05
N ARG A 52 -5.71 -5.73 -15.89
CA ARG A 52 -6.37 -5.40 -14.63
C ARG A 52 -5.45 -5.63 -13.43
N ILE A 53 -5.69 -4.87 -12.36
CA ILE A 53 -5.21 -5.17 -11.01
C ILE A 53 -6.45 -5.42 -10.16
N ALA A 54 -6.57 -6.61 -9.56
CA ALA A 54 -7.85 -7.10 -9.05
C ALA A 54 -8.97 -6.95 -10.12
N THR A 55 -10.08 -6.28 -9.77
CA THR A 55 -11.18 -5.96 -10.69
C THR A 55 -11.01 -4.66 -11.46
N ALA A 56 -10.03 -3.83 -11.11
CA ALA A 56 -9.84 -2.50 -11.71
C ALA A 56 -9.10 -2.60 -13.04
N ALA A 57 -9.60 -1.92 -14.07
CA ALA A 57 -8.91 -1.88 -15.36
C ALA A 57 -7.61 -1.05 -15.25
N LEU A 58 -6.53 -1.62 -15.76
CA LEU A 58 -5.24 -0.97 -15.84
C LEU A 58 -5.22 -0.06 -17.07
N ARG A 59 -4.91 1.22 -16.86
CA ARG A 59 -4.85 2.24 -17.89
C ARG A 59 -3.46 2.86 -17.92
N ALA A 60 -2.92 3.07 -19.11
CA ALA A 60 -1.73 3.89 -19.27
C ALA A 60 -2.08 5.37 -19.00
N PRO A 61 -1.10 6.23 -18.65
CA PRO A 61 -1.35 7.65 -18.37
C PRO A 61 -1.92 8.44 -19.55
N ASP A 62 -1.74 7.96 -20.78
CA ASP A 62 -2.36 8.51 -22.00
C ASP A 62 -3.83 8.08 -22.19
N GLY A 63 -4.37 7.27 -21.27
CA GLY A 63 -5.74 6.76 -21.29
C GLY A 63 -5.91 5.41 -22.00
N ALA A 64 -4.88 4.89 -22.67
CA ALA A 64 -4.97 3.62 -23.38
C ALA A 64 -5.23 2.44 -22.42
N ALA A 65 -6.10 1.51 -22.83
CA ALA A 65 -6.17 0.17 -22.23
C ALA A 65 -5.32 -0.78 -23.05
N ARG A 66 -4.23 -1.27 -22.45
CA ARG A 66 -3.37 -2.28 -23.06
C ARG A 66 -2.99 -3.28 -21.99
N ALA A 67 -3.03 -4.57 -22.34
CA ALA A 67 -2.44 -5.58 -21.49
C ALA A 67 -0.92 -5.35 -21.42
N VAL A 68 -0.36 -5.48 -20.24
CA VAL A 68 1.09 -5.34 -19.97
C VAL A 68 1.60 -6.58 -19.27
N GLY A 69 2.86 -6.93 -19.49
CA GLY A 69 3.50 -8.04 -18.81
C GLY A 69 3.80 -7.68 -17.35
N ILE A 70 3.31 -8.48 -16.41
CA ILE A 70 3.58 -8.32 -14.97
C ILE A 70 4.02 -9.67 -14.42
N GLN A 71 5.01 -9.68 -13.53
CA GLN A 71 5.39 -10.88 -12.78
C GLN A 71 4.20 -11.35 -11.92
N ALA A 72 3.99 -12.67 -11.84
CA ALA A 72 2.80 -13.24 -11.20
C ALA A 72 2.70 -12.87 -9.71
N ASP A 73 3.80 -12.96 -8.96
CA ASP A 73 3.83 -12.66 -7.53
C ASP A 73 3.62 -11.17 -7.25
N PHE A 74 4.23 -10.31 -8.06
CA PHE A 74 4.02 -8.86 -7.98
C PHE A 74 2.55 -8.50 -8.27
N HIS A 75 1.93 -9.11 -9.28
CA HIS A 75 0.51 -8.91 -9.59
C HIS A 75 -0.42 -9.38 -8.45
N ALA A 76 -0.11 -10.52 -7.83
CA ALA A 76 -0.86 -11.02 -6.67
C ALA A 76 -0.77 -10.04 -5.49
N ARG A 77 0.42 -9.48 -5.24
CA ARG A 77 0.64 -8.47 -4.19
C ARG A 77 -0.06 -7.14 -4.51
N LEU A 78 -0.04 -6.68 -5.77
CA LEU A 78 -0.82 -5.52 -6.23
C LEU A 78 -2.32 -5.72 -6.05
N THR A 79 -2.82 -6.93 -6.30
CA THR A 79 -4.22 -7.30 -6.08
C THR A 79 -4.58 -7.24 -4.60
N ALA A 80 -3.75 -7.79 -3.71
CA ALA A 80 -3.92 -7.71 -2.26
C ALA A 80 -3.89 -6.25 -1.76
N TRP A 81 -2.94 -5.46 -2.26
CA TRP A 81 -2.84 -4.03 -1.95
C TRP A 81 -4.09 -3.26 -2.36
N LEU A 82 -4.58 -3.44 -3.58
CA LEU A 82 -5.75 -2.71 -4.07
C LEU A 82 -7.02 -3.09 -3.30
N ALA A 83 -7.15 -4.37 -2.92
CA ALA A 83 -8.21 -4.83 -2.03
C ALA A 83 -8.10 -4.17 -0.64
N PHE A 84 -6.90 -4.09 -0.06
CA PHE A 84 -6.66 -3.40 1.20
C PHE A 84 -6.98 -1.90 1.12
N TRP A 85 -6.54 -1.20 0.07
CA TRP A 85 -6.88 0.20 -0.15
C TRP A 85 -8.40 0.40 -0.25
N SER A 86 -9.07 -0.45 -1.04
CA SER A 86 -10.52 -0.41 -1.21
C SER A 86 -11.28 -0.67 0.10
N ALA A 87 -10.82 -1.61 0.92
CA ALA A 87 -11.46 -1.97 2.19
C ALA A 87 -11.38 -0.86 3.25
N ASN A 88 -10.42 0.06 3.11
CA ASN A 88 -10.23 1.20 4.02
C ASN A 88 -10.71 2.53 3.42
N SER A 89 -11.29 2.51 2.22
CA SER A 89 -11.84 3.68 1.53
C SER A 89 -13.26 4.01 2.01
N PRO A 90 -13.72 5.28 1.85
CA PRO A 90 -15.07 5.66 2.23
C PRO A 90 -16.15 4.76 1.62
N ARG A 91 -17.17 4.42 2.40
CA ARG A 91 -18.24 3.49 1.97
C ARG A 91 -19.01 3.97 0.74
N ALA A 92 -19.11 5.29 0.56
CA ALA A 92 -19.74 5.92 -0.59
C ALA A 92 -18.96 5.68 -1.90
N TRP A 93 -17.70 5.26 -1.83
CA TRP A 93 -16.91 4.92 -3.01
C TRP A 93 -17.24 3.50 -3.47
N SER A 94 -17.32 3.30 -4.79
CA SER A 94 -17.29 1.94 -5.35
C SER A 94 -15.92 1.30 -5.12
N SER A 95 -15.82 -0.01 -5.38
CA SER A 95 -14.52 -0.64 -5.62
C SER A 95 -13.75 0.10 -6.73
N PRO A 96 -12.41 0.13 -6.70
CA PRO A 96 -11.61 0.79 -7.73
C PRO A 96 -12.01 0.33 -9.15
N ALA A 97 -12.31 1.30 -10.00
CA ALA A 97 -12.68 1.07 -11.38
C ALA A 97 -11.45 1.10 -12.29
N HIS A 98 -10.55 2.07 -12.08
CA HIS A 98 -9.32 2.20 -12.86
C HIS A 98 -8.10 2.37 -11.96
N VAL A 99 -7.00 1.71 -12.34
CA VAL A 99 -5.66 2.04 -11.89
C VAL A 99 -4.92 2.63 -13.07
N VAL A 100 -4.49 3.90 -12.96
CA VAL A 100 -3.70 4.57 -13.98
C VAL A 100 -2.23 4.43 -13.60
N ALA A 101 -1.46 3.69 -14.39
CA ALA A 101 -0.08 3.38 -14.07
C ALA A 101 0.75 3.02 -15.30
N ARG A 102 2.08 3.06 -15.14
CA ARG A 102 3.05 2.44 -16.07
C ARG A 102 3.72 1.27 -15.38
N VAL A 103 3.84 0.14 -16.06
CA VAL A 103 4.59 -1.02 -15.57
C VAL A 103 5.96 -1.01 -16.26
N ASP A 104 7.01 -1.28 -15.49
CA ASP A 104 8.35 -1.40 -16.05
C ASP A 104 8.46 -2.62 -16.98
N PRO A 105 9.36 -2.61 -17.98
CA PRO A 105 9.47 -3.72 -18.93
C PRO A 105 9.74 -5.10 -18.29
N ALA A 106 10.41 -5.12 -17.14
CA ALA A 106 10.69 -6.33 -16.36
C ALA A 106 9.49 -6.84 -15.55
N GLY A 107 8.38 -6.09 -15.52
CA GLY A 107 7.13 -6.47 -14.86
C GLY A 107 7.21 -6.57 -13.34
N ASP A 108 8.25 -6.03 -12.71
CA ASP A 108 8.56 -6.10 -11.27
C ASP A 108 8.37 -4.76 -10.53
N ALA A 109 8.03 -3.71 -11.27
CA ALA A 109 7.75 -2.40 -10.73
C ALA A 109 6.60 -1.70 -11.47
N LEU A 110 5.91 -0.83 -10.74
CA LEU A 110 4.80 -0.03 -11.23
C LEU A 110 5.00 1.43 -10.81
N VAL A 111 4.72 2.36 -11.72
CA VAL A 111 4.63 3.79 -11.44
C VAL A 111 3.16 4.18 -11.44
N LEU A 112 2.62 4.46 -10.25
CA LEU A 112 1.23 4.81 -10.03
C LEU A 112 0.99 6.29 -10.28
N HIS A 113 -0.03 6.60 -11.09
CA HIS A 113 -0.46 7.97 -11.39
C HIS A 113 -1.82 8.29 -10.77
N ALA A 114 -2.77 7.35 -10.77
CA ALA A 114 -4.10 7.58 -10.19
C ALA A 114 -4.79 6.27 -9.81
N ILE A 115 -5.69 6.35 -8.83
CA ILE A 115 -6.69 5.32 -8.53
C ILE A 115 -8.05 6.00 -8.65
N ARG A 116 -8.94 5.45 -9.47
CA ARG A 116 -10.26 6.02 -9.72
C ARG A 116 -11.36 5.06 -9.29
N TYR A 117 -12.42 5.62 -8.73
CA TYR A 117 -13.63 4.92 -8.30
C TYR A 117 -14.86 5.58 -8.93
N ARG A 118 -15.99 4.88 -8.90
CA ARG A 118 -17.29 5.42 -9.30
C ARG A 118 -18.09 5.87 -8.09
N ARG A 119 -18.77 7.00 -8.24
CA ARG A 119 -19.80 7.50 -7.33
C ARG A 119 -20.82 8.22 -8.18
N ASP A 120 -22.11 7.93 -7.98
CA ASP A 120 -23.19 8.55 -8.73
C ASP A 120 -22.97 8.47 -10.27
N ASP A 121 -22.49 7.31 -10.74
CA ASP A 121 -22.06 7.00 -12.13
C ASP A 121 -20.90 7.83 -12.71
N GLU A 122 -20.36 8.79 -11.95
CA GLU A 122 -19.19 9.58 -12.32
C GLU A 122 -17.89 8.94 -11.84
N LEU A 123 -16.82 9.16 -12.60
CA LEU A 123 -15.48 8.64 -12.29
C LEU A 123 -14.67 9.68 -11.51
N HIS A 124 -14.36 9.39 -10.25
CA HIS A 124 -13.61 10.29 -9.38
C HIS A 124 -12.22 9.73 -9.06
N ALA A 125 -11.26 10.62 -8.78
CA ALA A 125 -9.93 10.26 -8.34
C ALA A 125 -9.87 10.11 -6.81
N GLY A 126 -9.75 8.86 -6.34
CA GLY A 126 -9.43 8.56 -4.95
C GLY A 126 -7.95 8.80 -4.64
N PHE A 127 -7.09 8.64 -5.64
CA PHE A 127 -5.70 9.08 -5.65
C PHE A 127 -5.38 9.71 -7.00
N ALA A 128 -4.63 10.81 -7.00
CA ALA A 128 -4.03 11.39 -8.20
C ALA A 128 -2.66 11.99 -7.84
N ALA A 129 -1.64 11.64 -8.60
CA ALA A 129 -0.26 12.10 -8.41
C ALA A 129 -0.15 13.63 -8.26
N ALA A 130 -0.88 14.37 -9.09
CA ALA A 130 -0.87 15.83 -9.07
C ALA A 130 -1.42 16.46 -7.76
N ARG A 131 -2.13 15.69 -6.92
CA ARG A 131 -2.62 16.15 -5.61
C ARG A 131 -1.67 15.70 -4.51
N ARG A 132 -1.10 16.66 -3.78
CA ARG A 132 -0.26 16.43 -2.61
C ARG A 132 -1.05 16.65 -1.32
N ASP A 133 -2.18 15.95 -1.22
CA ASP A 133 -3.11 16.05 -0.10
C ASP A 133 -3.02 14.82 0.83
N ALA A 134 -3.91 14.73 1.82
CA ALA A 134 -3.99 13.60 2.73
C ALA A 134 -4.22 12.25 2.01
N THR A 135 -4.89 12.25 0.84
CA THR A 135 -5.12 11.03 0.05
C THR A 135 -3.83 10.51 -0.61
N HIS A 136 -2.87 11.40 -0.88
CA HIS A 136 -1.53 11.03 -1.34
C HIS A 136 -0.80 10.23 -0.26
N LEU A 137 -0.72 10.78 0.96
CA LEU A 137 -0.10 10.11 2.10
C LEU A 137 -0.85 8.83 2.49
N ALA A 138 -2.18 8.81 2.40
CA ALA A 138 -2.97 7.60 2.63
C ALA A 138 -2.61 6.49 1.63
N THR A 139 -2.46 6.85 0.35
CA THR A 139 -2.07 5.90 -0.69
C THR A 139 -0.66 5.38 -0.46
N LEU A 140 0.30 6.24 -0.08
CA LEU A 140 1.64 5.81 0.35
C LEU A 140 1.58 4.86 1.55
N ALA A 141 0.73 5.15 2.54
CA ALA A 141 0.55 4.27 3.70
C ALA A 141 0.08 2.87 3.28
N SER A 142 -0.93 2.80 2.38
CA SER A 142 -1.40 1.51 1.85
C SER A 142 -0.32 0.76 1.08
N LEU A 143 0.53 1.45 0.33
CA LEU A 143 1.61 0.85 -0.44
C LEU A 143 2.70 0.33 0.49
N HIS A 144 3.15 1.12 1.46
CA HIS A 144 4.14 0.72 2.45
C HIS A 144 3.67 -0.43 3.36
N HIS A 145 2.35 -0.66 3.45
CA HIS A 145 1.79 -1.84 4.12
C HIS A 145 2.15 -3.15 3.39
N HIS A 146 2.20 -3.11 2.05
CA HIS A 146 2.36 -4.32 1.22
C HIS A 146 3.73 -4.44 0.56
N PHE A 147 4.41 -3.32 0.33
CA PHE A 147 5.64 -3.24 -0.45
C PHE A 147 6.78 -2.60 0.35
N PRO A 148 7.98 -3.19 0.32
CA PRO A 148 9.15 -2.59 0.97
C PRO A 148 9.72 -1.41 0.18
N SER A 149 9.55 -1.41 -1.15
CA SER A 149 10.05 -0.38 -2.05
C SER A 149 8.89 0.46 -2.57
N VAL A 150 8.73 1.65 -1.99
CA VAL A 150 7.74 2.64 -2.42
C VAL A 150 8.43 3.99 -2.40
N ARG A 151 8.49 4.66 -3.54
CA ARG A 151 9.14 5.96 -3.69
C ARG A 151 8.19 6.96 -4.33
N ALA A 152 7.82 7.98 -3.58
CA ALA A 152 7.19 9.16 -4.14
C ALA A 152 8.21 9.94 -4.97
N ARG A 153 7.88 10.23 -6.24
CA ARG A 153 8.68 11.07 -7.13
C ARG A 153 8.29 12.54 -6.99
N PRO A 154 9.13 13.50 -7.43
CA PRO A 154 8.83 14.93 -7.34
C PRO A 154 7.51 15.33 -8.01
N ASP A 155 7.15 14.66 -9.10
CA ASP A 155 5.96 14.94 -9.92
C ASP A 155 4.62 14.43 -9.34
N GLY A 156 4.64 13.70 -8.22
CA GLY A 156 3.43 13.13 -7.65
C GLY A 156 3.36 11.62 -7.71
N THR A 157 3.98 11.06 -8.74
CA THR A 157 3.84 9.65 -9.06
C THR A 157 4.56 8.80 -8.02
N VAL A 158 4.10 7.57 -7.86
CA VAL A 158 4.67 6.65 -6.86
C VAL A 158 5.22 5.44 -7.57
N ARG A 159 6.53 5.24 -7.49
CA ARG A 159 7.16 4.00 -7.93
C ARG A 159 7.03 2.95 -6.83
N VAL A 160 6.59 1.77 -7.19
CA VAL A 160 6.39 0.62 -6.31
C VAL A 160 7.18 -0.54 -6.89
N GLY A 161 8.00 -1.19 -6.08
CA GLY A 161 8.74 -2.40 -6.46
C GLY A 161 8.35 -3.59 -5.59
N ASP A 162 8.49 -4.79 -6.13
CA ASP A 162 8.18 -6.01 -5.40
C ASP A 162 9.22 -6.37 -4.34
N GLY A 163 8.77 -7.06 -3.29
CA GLY A 163 9.61 -7.59 -2.24
C GLY A 163 8.83 -7.97 -0.98
N PRO A 164 9.52 -8.50 0.06
CA PRO A 164 8.90 -8.84 1.33
C PRO A 164 8.29 -7.61 2.02
N ALA A 165 7.04 -7.71 2.45
CA ALA A 165 6.37 -6.63 3.18
C ALA A 165 6.98 -6.43 4.57
N GLY A 166 6.87 -5.22 5.10
CA GLY A 166 7.32 -4.87 6.45
C GLY A 166 8.27 -3.68 6.48
N PHE A 167 8.57 -3.24 7.68
CA PHE A 167 9.56 -2.18 7.91
C PHE A 167 10.97 -2.72 7.67
N THR A 168 11.75 -2.02 6.86
CA THR A 168 13.14 -2.35 6.51
C THR A 168 14.11 -1.26 6.94
N GLY A 169 13.63 -0.11 7.43
CA GLY A 169 14.46 1.06 7.70
C GLY A 169 14.89 1.82 6.45
N ALA A 170 14.35 1.47 5.28
CA ALA A 170 14.68 2.16 4.03
C ALA A 170 14.40 3.67 4.14
N PRO A 171 15.25 4.54 3.55
CA PRO A 171 15.06 5.99 3.62
C PRO A 171 13.68 6.46 3.15
N ASP A 172 13.13 5.82 2.11
CA ASP A 172 11.79 6.14 1.60
C ASP A 172 10.67 5.81 2.62
N GLN A 173 10.79 4.73 3.40
CA GLN A 173 9.85 4.40 4.49
C GLN A 173 9.94 5.40 5.64
N VAL A 174 11.16 5.77 6.03
CA VAL A 174 11.39 6.78 7.10
C VAL A 174 10.85 8.14 6.66
N ALA A 175 11.10 8.55 5.41
CA ALA A 175 10.59 9.79 4.85
C ALA A 175 9.05 9.81 4.85
N PHE A 176 8.40 8.72 4.44
CA PHE A 176 6.95 8.58 4.55
C PHE A 176 6.49 8.68 6.00
N ALA A 177 7.12 7.97 6.95
CA ALA A 177 6.69 7.97 8.34
C ALA A 177 6.79 9.36 8.98
N VAL A 178 7.87 10.10 8.69
CA VAL A 178 8.02 11.51 9.10
C VAL A 178 6.91 12.37 8.51
N ALA A 179 6.66 12.27 7.20
CA ALA A 179 5.61 13.05 6.54
C ALA A 179 4.22 12.73 7.09
N ALA A 180 3.91 11.45 7.30
CA ALA A 180 2.65 11.02 7.90
C ALA A 180 2.48 11.59 9.33
N CYS A 181 3.53 11.51 10.16
CA CYS A 181 3.48 12.07 11.51
C CYS A 181 3.21 13.59 11.51
N ARG A 182 3.85 14.34 10.61
CA ARG A 182 3.68 15.79 10.51
C ARG A 182 2.32 16.18 9.94
N GLU A 183 1.98 15.63 8.78
CA GLU A 183 0.88 16.12 7.96
C GLU A 183 -0.46 15.44 8.29
N LEU A 184 -0.45 14.14 8.65
CA LEU A 184 -1.69 13.43 9.00
C LEU A 184 -1.99 13.47 10.51
N TRP A 185 -0.93 13.42 11.32
CA TRP A 185 -1.03 13.29 12.77
C TRP A 185 -0.67 14.55 13.56
N GLY A 186 -0.28 15.62 12.87
CA GLY A 186 -0.07 16.95 13.46
C GLY A 186 1.13 17.04 14.40
N ASP A 187 2.15 16.20 14.23
CA ASP A 187 3.39 16.24 15.02
C ASP A 187 4.53 16.91 14.24
N PRO A 188 4.68 18.24 14.32
CA PRO A 188 5.70 18.98 13.57
C PRO A 188 7.14 18.62 13.98
N ALA A 189 7.32 18.07 15.19
CA ALA A 189 8.63 17.70 15.73
C ALA A 189 9.12 16.33 15.25
N ALA A 190 8.31 15.57 14.50
CA ALA A 190 8.72 14.30 13.93
C ALA A 190 9.92 14.51 12.99
N THR A 191 10.97 13.72 13.17
CA THR A 191 12.19 13.72 12.34
C THR A 191 12.60 12.27 12.06
N ALA A 192 13.60 12.06 11.19
CA ALA A 192 14.09 10.71 10.88
C ALA A 192 14.51 9.92 12.14
N GLY A 193 14.99 10.59 13.19
CA GLY A 193 15.35 9.94 14.46
C GLY A 193 14.23 9.86 15.50
N ARG A 194 13.13 10.60 15.33
CA ARG A 194 12.03 10.71 16.30
C ARG A 194 10.69 10.17 15.83
N TRP A 195 10.55 9.87 14.53
CA TRP A 195 9.30 9.33 14.00
C TRP A 195 8.81 8.07 14.72
N PRO A 196 9.65 7.13 15.23
CA PRO A 196 9.12 5.94 15.91
C PRO A 196 8.39 6.31 17.21
N GLU A 197 8.88 7.30 17.94
CA GLU A 197 8.24 7.82 19.15
C GLU A 197 6.92 8.53 18.81
N SER A 198 6.91 9.36 17.77
CA SER A 198 5.71 10.01 17.25
C SER A 198 4.65 9.00 16.81
N ALA A 199 5.05 7.99 16.03
CA ALA A 199 4.19 6.90 15.59
C ALA A 199 3.71 6.04 16.77
N GLY A 200 4.56 5.80 17.77
CA GLY A 200 4.20 5.11 19.01
C GLY A 200 3.08 5.82 19.78
N ARG A 201 3.12 7.16 19.86
CA ARG A 201 2.02 7.95 20.45
C ARG A 201 0.72 7.84 19.64
N VAL A 202 0.81 7.83 18.31
CA VAL A 202 -0.34 7.61 17.43
C VAL A 202 -0.93 6.22 17.65
N LEU A 203 -0.10 5.18 17.69
CA LEU A 203 -0.50 3.80 17.92
C LEU A 203 -1.14 3.60 19.30
N ALA A 204 -0.60 4.24 20.34
CA ALA A 204 -1.19 4.23 21.68
C ALA A 204 -2.57 4.88 21.71
N ARG A 205 -2.76 6.03 21.03
CA ARG A 205 -4.10 6.66 20.87
C ARG A 205 -5.10 5.75 20.15
N ALA A 206 -4.62 4.96 19.19
CA ALA A 206 -5.43 3.96 18.50
C ALA A 206 -5.65 2.66 19.29
N GLY A 207 -5.22 2.59 20.56
CA GLY A 207 -5.36 1.40 21.42
C GLY A 207 -4.45 0.23 21.04
N GLN A 208 -3.38 0.47 20.28
CA GLN A 208 -2.44 -0.55 19.81
C GLN A 208 -1.00 -0.20 20.19
N PRO A 209 -0.66 -0.09 21.50
CA PRO A 209 0.69 0.27 21.91
C PRO A 209 1.68 -0.83 21.50
N THR A 210 2.45 -0.57 20.45
CA THR A 210 3.48 -1.46 19.92
C THR A 210 4.61 -0.62 19.34
N ASP A 211 5.80 -1.20 19.25
CA ASP A 211 6.92 -0.58 18.55
C ASP A 211 6.57 -0.38 17.07
N ALA A 212 6.55 0.88 16.61
CA ALA A 212 6.21 1.24 15.24
C ALA A 212 7.20 0.70 14.20
N ALA A 213 8.45 0.42 14.59
CA ALA A 213 9.48 -0.17 13.72
C ALA A 213 9.40 -1.71 13.66
N SER A 214 8.60 -2.34 14.52
CA SER A 214 8.33 -3.78 14.42
C SER A 214 7.44 -4.10 13.21
N HIS A 215 7.45 -5.35 12.75
CA HIS A 215 6.58 -5.78 11.64
C HIS A 215 5.08 -5.51 11.92
N LEU A 216 4.61 -5.84 13.14
CA LEU A 216 3.22 -5.63 13.53
C LEU A 216 2.90 -4.13 13.71
N GLY A 217 3.80 -3.36 14.32
CA GLY A 217 3.60 -1.93 14.50
C GLY A 217 3.62 -1.13 13.21
N TRP A 218 4.48 -1.48 12.26
CA TRP A 218 4.48 -0.89 10.93
C TRP A 218 3.17 -1.16 10.19
N ALA A 219 2.69 -2.40 10.25
CA ALA A 219 1.41 -2.79 9.65
C ALA A 219 0.23 -2.04 10.29
N ALA A 220 0.24 -1.85 11.62
CA ALA A 220 -0.74 -1.06 12.34
C ALA A 220 -0.67 0.43 11.94
N PHE A 221 0.52 1.04 11.99
CA PHE A 221 0.75 2.45 11.72
C PHE A 221 0.35 2.84 10.30
N THR A 222 0.73 2.04 9.31
CA THR A 222 0.34 2.24 7.90
C THR A 222 -1.17 2.12 7.70
N ARG A 223 -1.83 1.16 8.36
CA ARG A 223 -3.29 1.00 8.30
C ARG A 223 -4.04 2.19 8.88
N ILE A 224 -3.70 2.62 10.09
CA ILE A 224 -4.40 3.76 10.73
C ILE A 224 -4.11 5.07 10.00
N SER A 225 -2.91 5.24 9.43
CA SER A 225 -2.56 6.41 8.60
C SER A 225 -3.34 6.43 7.28
N LEU A 226 -3.55 5.27 6.65
CA LEU A 226 -4.43 5.13 5.49
C LEU A 226 -5.86 5.57 5.83
N ARG A 227 -6.43 5.07 6.92
CA ARG A 227 -7.80 5.40 7.33
C ARG A 227 -7.96 6.87 7.68
N ARG A 228 -6.99 7.44 8.41
CA ARG A 228 -6.95 8.86 8.75
C ARG A 228 -6.90 9.73 7.50
N GLY A 229 -5.99 9.42 6.56
CA GLY A 229 -5.83 10.22 5.34
C GLY A 229 -6.97 10.08 4.32
N LEU A 230 -7.72 8.97 4.36
CA LEU A 230 -8.98 8.82 3.62
C LEU A 230 -10.22 9.31 4.37
N GLY A 231 -10.08 9.77 5.62
CA GLY A 231 -11.18 10.25 6.46
C GLY A 231 -12.17 9.17 6.86
N THR A 232 -11.76 7.90 6.93
CA THR A 232 -12.65 6.78 7.29
C THR A 232 -12.66 6.45 8.77
N GLU A 233 -11.62 6.86 9.52
CA GLU A 233 -11.59 6.81 10.98
C GLU A 233 -10.91 8.07 11.54
N SER A 234 -11.42 8.53 12.68
CA SER A 234 -10.80 9.57 13.51
C SER A 234 -10.27 8.90 14.78
N TYR A 235 -9.04 9.23 15.15
CA TYR A 235 -8.39 8.76 16.39
C TYR A 235 -8.04 10.02 17.19
N GLU A 236 -9.07 10.57 17.85
CA GLU A 236 -8.97 11.69 18.78
C GLU A 236 -8.81 11.16 20.22
#